data_AF-A0A820Q6A1-F1
#
_entry.id   AF-A0A820Q6A1-F1
#
_cell.length_a   1.000
_cell.length_b   1.000
_cell.length_c   1.000
_cell.angle_alpha   90.00
_cell.angle_beta   90.00
_cell.angle_gamma   90.00
#
_symmetry.space_group_name_H-M   'P 1'
#
loop_
_entity.id
_entity.type
_entity.pdbx_description
1 polymer ?
#
loop_
_entity_poly.entity_id
_entity_poly.type
_entity_poly.pdbx_seq_one_letter_code
_entity_poly.pdbx_strand_id
1 'polypeptide(L)'
;MRERTKKTILSPLNRSRNIQRQQRCHRGLDMRVWLGSETNSTVMTCQCPPNYYGNMCQYQNQRVSLTLQVQPSPESGPTPFALVLFLIDNEERAIHSHEQLTFIARRDCQIKFNIYLLYSTRPKNLTKSYSVHIDAYNKRSLDYRASWLVPLNFSFLPVHRTIVQIIIPRPTNDDESCSNHPCIHGKCTKYINDAIGTTFCRCNS
;
A
#
# COMPACT_ATOMS: atom_id res chain seq x y z
N MET A 1 33.41 -64.45 38.16
CA MET A 1 33.03 -63.14 38.75
C MET A 1 33.87 -62.08 38.05
N ARG A 2 33.31 -61.21 37.18
CA ARG A 2 32.87 -59.81 37.46
C ARG A 2 33.88 -59.06 38.34
N GLU A 3 34.49 -57.94 37.92
CA GLU A 3 33.90 -56.62 37.58
C GLU A 3 34.76 -55.83 36.57
N ARG A 4 34.20 -55.32 35.47
CA ARG A 4 33.77 -53.92 35.20
C ARG A 4 34.84 -52.82 35.37
N THR A 5 35.39 -52.37 34.24
CA THR A 5 35.76 -50.97 34.02
C THR A 5 35.02 -50.43 32.80
N LYS A 6 34.16 -49.42 33.01
CA LYS A 6 33.45 -48.69 31.94
C LYS A 6 34.46 -47.78 31.23
N LYS A 7 34.78 -48.08 29.96
CA LYS A 7 35.33 -47.08 29.03
C LYS A 7 34.17 -46.49 28.25
N THR A 8 33.83 -45.25 28.59
CA THR A 8 32.94 -44.40 27.79
C THR A 8 33.66 -44.06 26.49
N ILE A 9 33.27 -44.71 25.39
CA ILE A 9 33.72 -44.36 24.05
C ILE A 9 32.97 -43.08 23.67
N LEU A 10 33.71 -41.98 23.51
CA LEU A 10 33.20 -40.77 22.88
C LEU A 10 32.73 -41.11 21.45
N SER A 11 31.42 -41.00 21.22
CA SER A 11 30.87 -40.91 19.86
C SER A 11 31.35 -39.61 19.20
N PRO A 12 31.74 -39.62 17.92
CA PRO A 12 32.10 -38.38 17.24
C PRO A 12 30.90 -37.45 17.20
N LEU A 13 31.12 -36.20 17.61
CA LEU A 13 30.18 -35.09 17.48
C LEU A 13 29.60 -35.10 16.06
N ASN A 14 28.29 -35.29 15.97
CA ASN A 14 27.51 -34.98 14.78
C ASN A 14 27.80 -33.52 14.41
N ARG A 15 28.70 -33.33 13.44
CA ARG A 15 28.95 -32.05 12.80
C ARG A 15 27.62 -31.65 12.18
N SER A 16 26.85 -30.83 12.88
CA SER A 16 25.66 -30.17 12.37
C SER A 16 26.07 -29.56 11.04
N ARG A 17 25.64 -30.18 9.94
CA ARG A 17 25.74 -29.59 8.63
C ARG A 17 24.83 -28.38 8.72
N ASN A 18 25.44 -27.24 9.00
CA ASN A 18 24.88 -25.93 8.77
C ASN A 18 24.69 -25.83 7.25
N ILE A 19 23.62 -26.46 6.76
CA ILE A 19 23.08 -26.19 5.44
C ILE A 19 22.53 -24.79 5.61
N GLN A 20 23.39 -23.79 5.38
CA GLN A 20 22.93 -22.50 4.90
C GLN A 20 22.15 -22.83 3.64
N ARG A 21 20.84 -23.07 3.77
CA ARG A 21 19.94 -23.03 2.63
C ARG A 21 20.09 -21.60 2.13
N GLN A 22 20.91 -21.41 1.10
CA GLN A 22 20.85 -20.19 0.31
C GLN A 22 19.38 -20.03 -0.06
N GLN A 23 18.72 -19.05 0.54
CA GLN A 23 17.32 -18.77 0.25
C GLN A 23 17.27 -18.33 -1.21
N ARG A 24 16.85 -19.25 -2.07
CA ARG A 24 16.72 -19.01 -3.51
C ARG A 24 15.72 -17.90 -3.77
N CYS A 25 14.63 -17.88 -3.00
CA CYS A 25 13.62 -16.83 -3.05
C CYS A 25 13.96 -15.67 -2.10
N HIS A 26 15.01 -14.89 -2.40
CA HIS A 26 15.47 -13.71 -1.65
C HIS A 26 14.53 -13.19 -0.54
N ARG A 27 13.47 -12.47 -0.93
CA ARG A 27 12.46 -11.87 -0.04
C ARG A 27 11.12 -12.60 -0.09
N GLY A 28 11.08 -13.74 -0.77
CA GLY A 28 9.87 -14.52 -1.03
C GLY A 28 9.88 -15.88 -0.32
N LEU A 29 8.87 -16.68 -0.61
CA LEU A 29 8.73 -18.02 -0.08
C LEU A 29 9.08 -19.05 -1.15
N ASP A 30 9.98 -19.98 -0.82
CA ASP A 30 10.25 -21.15 -1.63
C ASP A 30 9.04 -22.09 -1.59
N MET A 31 8.40 -22.28 -2.75
CA MET A 31 7.26 -23.17 -2.92
C MET A 31 7.63 -24.36 -3.81
N ARG A 32 7.06 -25.52 -3.50
CA ARG A 32 7.04 -26.68 -4.38
C ARG A 32 5.63 -26.85 -4.92
N VAL A 33 5.45 -26.65 -6.22
CA VAL A 33 4.16 -26.78 -6.89
C VAL A 33 4.12 -28.10 -7.64
N TRP A 34 3.01 -28.81 -7.52
CA TRP A 34 2.75 -30.05 -8.22
C TRP A 34 2.03 -29.74 -9.54
N LEU A 35 2.60 -30.19 -10.67
CA LEU A 35 2.11 -29.83 -12.01
C LEU A 35 1.12 -30.86 -12.59
N GLY A 36 0.84 -31.95 -11.88
CA GLY A 36 -0.20 -32.91 -12.25
C GLY A 36 0.14 -34.36 -11.90
N SER A 37 -0.89 -35.19 -11.78
CA SER A 37 -0.77 -36.60 -11.40
C SER A 37 -0.10 -37.48 -12.46
N GLU A 38 -0.25 -37.10 -13.73
CA GLU A 38 0.21 -37.93 -14.85
C GLU A 38 1.74 -37.96 -15.00
N THR A 39 2.44 -36.91 -14.56
CA THR A 39 3.90 -36.79 -14.71
C THR A 39 4.66 -36.93 -13.39
N ASN A 40 3.95 -37.02 -12.25
CA ASN A 40 4.54 -36.97 -10.89
C ASN A 40 5.57 -35.83 -10.73
N SER A 41 5.41 -34.74 -11.47
CA SER A 41 6.41 -33.69 -11.56
C SER A 41 6.13 -32.57 -10.55
N THR A 42 7.19 -32.18 -9.85
CA THR A 42 7.16 -31.03 -8.93
C THR A 42 8.16 -29.99 -9.40
N VAL A 43 7.75 -28.73 -9.45
CA VAL A 43 8.63 -27.61 -9.76
C VAL A 43 8.77 -26.70 -8.54
N MET A 44 9.99 -26.25 -8.32
CA MET A 44 10.29 -25.24 -7.30
C MET A 44 10.06 -23.85 -7.90
N THR A 45 9.21 -23.05 -7.25
CA THR A 45 8.91 -21.67 -7.66
C THR A 45 8.98 -20.74 -6.45
N CYS A 46 8.97 -19.43 -6.67
CA CYS A 46 8.99 -18.44 -5.60
C CYS A 46 7.64 -17.72 -5.53
N GLN A 47 7.05 -17.65 -4.34
CA GLN A 47 5.95 -16.74 -4.06
C GLN A 47 6.53 -15.40 -3.61
N CYS A 48 6.41 -14.38 -4.45
CA CYS A 48 6.90 -13.06 -4.10
C CYS A 48 5.84 -12.25 -3.34
N PRO A 49 6.21 -11.57 -2.25
CA PRO A 49 5.34 -10.55 -1.66
C PRO A 49 5.09 -9.41 -2.67
N PRO A 50 4.03 -8.60 -2.53
CA PRO A 50 3.66 -7.57 -3.51
C PRO A 50 4.76 -6.57 -3.86
N ASN A 51 5.68 -6.31 -2.91
CA ASN A 51 6.80 -5.39 -3.03
C ASN A 51 7.96 -5.93 -3.89
N TYR A 52 7.96 -7.20 -4.29
CA TYR A 52 9.05 -7.85 -5.01
C TYR A 52 8.53 -8.69 -6.17
N TYR A 53 9.36 -8.87 -7.21
CA TYR A 53 9.01 -9.64 -8.39
C TYR A 53 10.25 -10.29 -9.04
N GLY A 54 10.00 -11.07 -10.09
CA GLY A 54 10.99 -11.94 -10.72
C GLY A 54 10.87 -13.38 -10.23
N ASN A 55 11.51 -14.31 -10.94
CA ASN A 55 11.48 -15.74 -10.64
C ASN A 55 12.09 -16.10 -9.27
N MET A 56 12.89 -15.20 -8.68
CA MET A 56 13.54 -15.35 -7.38
C MET A 56 13.21 -14.20 -6.42
N CYS A 57 12.20 -13.38 -6.73
CA CYS A 57 11.85 -12.18 -5.98
C CYS A 57 13.02 -11.20 -5.80
N GLN A 58 13.88 -11.12 -6.82
CA GLN A 58 15.13 -10.36 -6.81
C GLN A 58 14.93 -8.87 -7.12
N TYR A 59 13.83 -8.50 -7.78
CA TYR A 59 13.56 -7.13 -8.17
C TYR A 59 12.56 -6.50 -7.22
N GLN A 60 12.83 -5.27 -6.79
CA GLN A 60 11.93 -4.51 -5.94
C GLN A 60 10.95 -3.72 -6.80
N ASN A 61 9.66 -3.78 -6.46
CA ASN A 61 8.66 -2.96 -7.11
C ASN A 61 8.89 -1.47 -6.77
N GLN A 62 8.67 -0.62 -7.78
CA GLN A 62 8.67 0.81 -7.59
C GLN A 62 7.45 1.21 -6.77
N ARG A 63 7.59 2.24 -5.93
CA ARG A 63 6.55 2.62 -4.97
C ARG A 63 6.57 4.07 -4.57
N VAL A 64 5.47 4.49 -3.99
CA VAL A 64 5.31 5.72 -3.23
C VAL A 64 5.32 5.37 -1.74
N SER A 65 6.17 6.03 -0.97
CA SER A 65 6.27 5.94 0.48
C SER A 65 5.73 7.25 1.05
N LEU A 66 4.45 7.24 1.41
CA LEU A 66 3.74 8.39 1.95
C LEU A 66 3.80 8.37 3.47
N THR A 67 4.25 9.47 4.08
CA THR A 67 4.06 9.73 5.50
C THR A 67 2.93 10.73 5.66
N LEU A 68 1.79 10.28 6.16
CA LEU A 68 0.58 11.08 6.33
C LEU A 68 0.39 11.46 7.80
N GLN A 69 0.24 12.75 8.06
CA GLN A 69 -0.26 13.28 9.33
C GLN A 69 -1.67 13.84 9.14
N VAL A 70 -2.58 13.49 10.06
CA VAL A 70 -3.99 13.86 9.95
C VAL A 70 -4.36 14.76 11.12
N GLN A 71 -4.96 15.90 10.82
CA GLN A 71 -5.48 16.82 11.83
C GLN A 71 -6.99 17.00 11.64
N PRO A 72 -7.80 16.71 12.67
CA PRO A 72 -9.23 16.98 12.61
C PRO A 72 -9.49 18.47 12.88
N SER A 73 -10.47 19.07 12.21
CA SER A 73 -11.00 20.38 12.62
C SER A 73 -11.51 20.31 14.07
N PRO A 74 -11.36 21.37 14.89
CA PRO A 74 -11.83 21.39 16.28
C PRO A 74 -13.31 21.02 16.46
N GLU A 75 -14.14 21.28 15.45
CA GLU A 75 -15.59 21.02 15.48
C GLU A 75 -16.00 19.69 14.85
N SER A 76 -15.05 18.87 14.38
CA SER A 76 -15.35 17.57 13.77
C SER A 76 -15.85 16.50 14.76
N GLY A 77 -15.90 16.84 16.05
CA GLY A 77 -16.36 15.97 17.14
C GLY A 77 -15.46 14.74 17.34
N PRO A 78 -15.78 13.87 18.32
CA PRO A 78 -15.03 12.64 18.55
C PRO A 78 -15.46 11.53 17.57
N THR A 79 -15.39 11.79 16.26
CA THR A 79 -15.80 10.82 15.24
C THR A 79 -14.59 10.11 14.62
N PRO A 80 -14.68 8.78 14.38
CA PRO A 80 -13.67 8.08 13.61
C PRO A 80 -13.83 8.40 12.13
N PHE A 81 -12.71 8.58 11.44
CA PHE A 81 -12.65 8.82 10.00
C PHE A 81 -12.06 7.61 9.29
N ALA A 82 -12.61 7.27 8.13
CA ALA A 82 -12.01 6.35 7.18
C ALA A 82 -11.28 7.17 6.13
N LEU A 83 -9.98 6.91 5.96
CA LEU A 83 -9.19 7.49 4.88
C LEU A 83 -8.92 6.41 3.84
N VAL A 84 -9.26 6.71 2.58
CA VAL A 84 -9.00 5.82 1.44
C VAL A 84 -8.01 6.52 0.53
N LEU A 85 -6.86 5.90 0.31
CA LEU A 85 -5.77 6.45 -0.46
C LEU A 85 -5.62 5.63 -1.74
N PHE A 86 -5.48 6.30 -2.87
CA PHE A 86 -5.27 5.68 -4.17
C PHE A 86 -4.03 6.28 -4.82
N LEU A 87 -3.17 5.44 -5.37
CA LEU A 87 -2.18 5.87 -6.35
C LEU A 87 -2.82 5.84 -7.73
N ILE A 88 -2.93 7.01 -8.36
CA ILE A 88 -3.56 7.16 -9.68
C ILE A 88 -2.57 7.71 -10.69
N ASP A 89 -2.74 7.35 -11.95
CA ASP A 89 -2.21 8.17 -13.05
C ASP A 89 -3.11 9.39 -13.29
N ASN A 90 -2.56 10.49 -13.81
CA ASN A 90 -3.32 11.72 -13.97
C ASN A 90 -4.08 11.80 -15.30
N GLU A 91 -3.72 10.99 -16.30
CA GLU A 91 -4.32 11.06 -17.63
C GLU A 91 -5.65 10.30 -17.71
N GLU A 92 -5.63 9.02 -17.35
CA GLU A 92 -6.76 8.09 -17.40
C GLU A 92 -7.39 7.89 -16.01
N ARG A 93 -6.73 8.38 -14.95
CA ARG A 93 -7.14 8.18 -13.55
C ARG A 93 -7.23 6.70 -13.17
N ALA A 94 -6.42 5.85 -13.80
CA ALA A 94 -6.40 4.43 -13.45
C ALA A 94 -5.78 4.23 -12.07
N ILE A 95 -6.39 3.35 -11.28
CA ILE A 95 -5.91 3.04 -9.93
C ILE A 95 -4.80 1.99 -10.03
N HIS A 96 -3.61 2.33 -9.55
CA HIS A 96 -2.47 1.42 -9.50
C HIS A 96 -2.44 0.59 -8.22
N SER A 97 -2.81 1.20 -7.09
CA SER A 97 -2.97 0.55 -5.79
C SER A 97 -3.80 1.43 -4.87
N HIS A 98 -4.29 0.85 -3.79
CA HIS A 98 -5.07 1.55 -2.78
C HIS A 98 -4.71 1.05 -1.39
N GLU A 99 -4.91 1.90 -0.40
CA GLU A 99 -4.78 1.60 1.02
C GLU A 99 -5.92 2.27 1.78
N GLN A 100 -6.39 1.63 2.84
CA GLN A 100 -7.44 2.19 3.69
C GLN A 100 -6.99 2.16 5.14
N LEU A 101 -7.18 3.28 5.84
CA LEU A 101 -6.89 3.38 7.26
C LEU A 101 -8.00 4.07 8.04
N THR A 102 -8.00 3.86 9.34
CA THR A 102 -8.95 4.49 10.26
C THR A 102 -8.20 5.46 11.16
N PHE A 103 -8.65 6.71 11.16
CA PHE A 103 -8.14 7.76 12.01
C PHE A 103 -9.14 8.07 13.13
N ILE A 104 -8.67 8.08 14.37
CA ILE A 104 -9.46 8.45 15.54
C ILE A 104 -8.77 9.62 16.24
N ALA A 105 -9.36 10.82 16.16
CA ALA A 105 -8.78 12.07 16.68
C ALA A 105 -8.17 11.93 18.09
N ARG A 106 -8.89 11.31 19.03
CA ARG A 106 -8.46 11.16 20.44
C ARG A 106 -7.21 10.29 20.62
N ARG A 107 -6.96 9.35 19.70
CA ARG A 107 -5.86 8.38 19.78
C ARG A 107 -4.71 8.75 18.85
N ASP A 108 -5.05 9.25 17.65
CA ASP A 108 -4.14 9.24 16.51
C ASP A 108 -3.62 10.64 16.13
N CYS A 109 -4.01 11.72 16.82
CA CYS A 109 -3.64 13.10 16.47
C CYS A 109 -2.11 13.35 16.37
N GLN A 110 -1.31 12.61 17.13
CA GLN A 110 0.16 12.69 17.12
C GLN A 110 0.83 11.60 16.28
N ILE A 111 0.05 10.72 15.66
CA ILE A 111 0.57 9.59 14.88
C ILE A 111 0.83 10.03 13.45
N LYS A 112 1.95 9.54 12.91
CA LYS A 112 2.30 9.64 11.48
C LYS A 112 2.11 8.26 10.85
N PHE A 113 1.22 8.17 9.87
CA PHE A 113 0.97 6.93 9.14
C PHE A 113 1.98 6.78 8.02
N ASN A 114 2.69 5.66 7.97
CA ASN A 114 3.61 5.33 6.88
C ASN A 114 2.91 4.33 5.95
N ILE A 115 2.64 4.77 4.72
CA ILE A 115 1.79 4.08 3.75
C ILE A 115 2.63 3.81 2.50
N TYR A 116 2.53 2.59 1.96
CA TYR A 116 3.24 2.19 0.76
C TYR A 116 2.26 1.90 -0.36
N LEU A 117 2.27 2.73 -1.41
CA LEU A 117 1.45 2.53 -2.59
C LEU A 117 2.32 2.04 -3.74
N LEU A 118 1.93 0.93 -4.37
CA LEU A 118 2.68 0.28 -5.43
C LEU A 118 2.16 0.69 -6.81
N TYR A 119 3.07 0.86 -7.77
CA TYR A 119 2.68 0.94 -9.17
C TYR A 119 2.23 -0.45 -9.65
N SER A 120 1.15 -0.49 -10.43
CA SER A 120 0.61 -1.73 -11.01
C SER A 120 1.55 -2.33 -12.06
N THR A 121 2.30 -1.50 -12.79
CA THR A 121 3.29 -1.92 -13.78
C THR A 121 4.69 -1.97 -13.19
N ARG A 122 5.52 -2.88 -13.74
CA ARG A 122 6.87 -3.18 -13.26
C ARG A 122 7.84 -3.18 -14.46
N PRO A 123 8.58 -2.09 -14.73
CA PRO A 123 8.57 -0.80 -14.02
C PRO A 123 7.32 0.05 -14.33
N LYS A 124 7.15 1.14 -13.58
CA LYS A 124 6.12 2.15 -13.85
C LYS A 124 6.39 2.87 -15.16
N ASN A 125 5.34 3.38 -15.80
CA ASN A 125 5.50 4.17 -17.01
C ASN A 125 6.06 5.56 -16.68
N LEU A 126 7.21 5.93 -17.25
CA LEU A 126 7.89 7.20 -17.00
C LEU A 126 7.29 8.38 -17.78
N THR A 127 6.49 8.12 -18.82
CA THR A 127 5.82 9.17 -19.60
C THR A 127 4.56 9.68 -18.92
N LYS A 128 3.99 8.88 -18.00
CA LYS A 128 2.79 9.24 -17.24
C LYS A 128 3.16 10.07 -16.02
N SER A 129 2.23 10.95 -15.64
CA SER A 129 2.27 11.65 -14.36
C SER A 129 1.34 10.98 -13.34
N TYR A 130 1.73 11.00 -12.07
CA TYR A 130 0.99 10.28 -11.02
C TYR A 130 0.70 11.20 -9.84
N SER A 131 -0.36 10.86 -9.10
CA SER A 131 -0.74 11.53 -7.88
C SER A 131 -1.27 10.53 -6.85
N VAL A 132 -1.22 10.92 -5.58
CA VAL A 132 -1.97 10.22 -4.52
C VAL A 132 -3.27 10.97 -4.30
N HIS A 133 -4.38 10.29 -4.59
CA HIS A 133 -5.72 10.73 -4.27
C HIS A 133 -6.09 10.22 -2.87
N ILE A 134 -6.61 11.08 -2.00
CA ILE A 134 -6.99 10.71 -0.64
C ILE A 134 -8.42 11.16 -0.43
N ASP A 135 -9.32 10.24 -0.08
CA ASP A 135 -10.67 10.55 0.38
C ASP A 135 -10.78 10.41 1.90
N ALA A 136 -11.55 11.29 2.52
CA ALA A 136 -11.97 11.16 3.91
C ALA A 136 -13.49 10.99 4.02
N TYR A 137 -13.90 10.00 4.81
CA TYR A 137 -15.29 9.75 5.16
C TYR A 137 -15.45 9.69 6.68
N ASN A 138 -16.61 10.08 7.20
CA ASN A 138 -17.02 9.68 8.53
C ASN A 138 -17.19 8.16 8.54
N LYS A 139 -16.48 7.44 9.40
CA LYS A 139 -16.48 5.98 9.38
C LYS A 139 -17.82 5.38 9.82
N ARG A 140 -18.64 6.10 10.59
CA ARG A 140 -19.93 5.62 11.10
C ARG A 140 -21.06 5.88 10.13
N SER A 141 -21.21 7.13 9.69
CA SER A 141 -22.29 7.52 8.78
C SER A 141 -21.94 7.30 7.31
N LEU A 142 -20.67 7.06 6.99
CA LEU A 142 -20.12 7.02 5.63
C LEU A 142 -20.24 8.35 4.87
N ASP A 143 -20.54 9.44 5.59
CA ASP A 143 -20.59 10.78 4.99
C ASP A 143 -19.21 11.18 4.49
N TYR A 144 -19.13 11.55 3.21
CA TYR A 144 -17.95 12.17 2.64
C TYR A 144 -17.60 13.48 3.35
N ARG A 145 -16.29 13.74 3.49
CA ARG A 145 -15.77 14.95 4.12
C ARG A 145 -14.98 15.82 3.17
N ALA A 146 -13.97 15.25 2.53
CA ALA A 146 -13.11 15.96 1.60
C ALA A 146 -12.20 14.97 0.86
N SER A 147 -11.60 15.48 -0.21
CA SER A 147 -10.52 14.79 -0.91
C SER A 147 -9.32 15.69 -1.12
N TRP A 148 -8.15 15.06 -1.14
CA TRP A 148 -6.86 15.70 -1.44
C TRP A 148 -6.23 15.04 -2.67
N LEU A 149 -5.54 15.86 -3.46
CA LEU A 149 -4.70 15.39 -4.55
C LEU A 149 -3.26 15.79 -4.29
N VAL A 150 -2.39 14.80 -4.09
CA VAL A 150 -0.97 15.02 -3.80
C VAL A 150 -0.16 14.65 -5.05
N PRO A 151 0.39 15.64 -5.79
CA PRO A 151 1.15 15.36 -7.00
C PRO A 151 2.49 14.69 -6.67
N LEU A 152 2.89 13.72 -7.51
CA LEU A 152 4.17 13.03 -7.39
C LEU A 152 5.17 13.57 -8.42
N ASN A 153 5.96 14.54 -8.00
CA ASN A 153 7.03 15.11 -8.82
C ASN A 153 8.18 14.10 -8.99
N PHE A 154 8.95 14.18 -10.09
CA PHE A 154 10.10 13.29 -10.34
C PHE A 154 9.73 11.82 -10.61
N SER A 155 9.13 11.57 -11.78
CA SER A 155 8.74 10.23 -12.22
C SER A 155 9.92 9.25 -12.30
N PHE A 156 11.17 9.71 -12.46
CA PHE A 156 12.34 8.83 -12.54
C PHE A 156 12.69 8.10 -11.23
N LEU A 157 12.18 8.55 -10.07
CA LEU A 157 12.53 7.94 -8.78
C LEU A 157 11.87 6.55 -8.61
N PRO A 158 12.65 5.47 -8.37
CA PRO A 158 12.09 4.15 -8.10
C PRO A 158 11.27 4.11 -6.80
N VAL A 159 11.70 4.87 -5.79
CA VAL A 159 10.97 5.07 -4.54
C VAL A 159 10.74 6.56 -4.37
N HIS A 160 9.48 6.97 -4.51
CA HIS A 160 9.07 8.35 -4.26
C HIS A 160 8.69 8.51 -2.79
N ARG A 161 9.31 9.45 -2.07
CA ARG A 161 9.00 9.72 -0.66
C ARG A 161 8.28 11.06 -0.55
N THR A 162 7.08 11.03 0.01
CA THR A 162 6.25 12.24 0.20
C THR A 162 5.78 12.31 1.63
N ILE A 163 5.79 13.51 2.20
CA ILE A 163 5.26 13.78 3.53
C ILE A 163 4.13 14.78 3.37
N VAL A 164 2.96 14.46 3.90
CA VAL A 164 1.75 15.29 3.77
C VAL A 164 1.06 15.41 5.10
N GLN A 165 0.61 16.62 5.42
CA GLN A 165 -0.32 16.87 6.50
C GLN A 165 -1.66 17.29 5.90
N ILE A 166 -2.74 16.60 6.28
CA ILE A 166 -4.09 16.92 5.85
C ILE A 166 -4.93 17.39 7.03
N ILE A 167 -5.84 18.33 6.77
CA ILE A 167 -6.80 18.83 7.76
C ILE A 167 -8.19 18.42 7.33
N ILE A 168 -8.85 17.52 8.07
CA ILE A 168 -10.21 17.08 7.74
C ILE A 168 -11.19 18.21 8.11
N PRO A 169 -11.89 18.80 7.12
CA PRO A 169 -12.77 19.93 7.37
C PRO A 169 -14.10 19.50 7.99
N ARG A 170 -14.92 20.50 8.33
CA ARG A 170 -16.34 20.30 8.64
C ARG A 170 -17.07 19.83 7.38
N PRO A 171 -18.21 19.12 7.52
CA PRO A 171 -19.00 18.78 6.36
C PRO A 171 -19.55 20.09 5.77
N THR A 172 -19.16 20.39 4.53
CA THR A 172 -19.73 21.50 3.75
C THR A 172 -20.62 20.92 2.64
N ASN A 173 -21.73 21.60 2.37
CA ASN A 173 -22.68 21.23 1.32
C ASN A 173 -22.32 21.94 0.00
N ASP A 174 -21.03 22.01 -0.33
CA ASP A 174 -20.59 22.69 -1.54
C ASP A 174 -20.66 21.71 -2.71
N ASP A 175 -21.88 21.53 -3.23
CA ASP A 175 -22.14 20.88 -4.51
C ASP A 175 -21.86 21.95 -5.61
N GLU A 176 -20.68 21.92 -6.22
CA GLU A 176 -20.34 22.78 -7.37
C GLU A 176 -20.61 22.06 -8.70
N SER A 177 -21.16 22.81 -9.66
CA SER A 177 -21.42 22.34 -11.01
C SER A 177 -20.11 22.19 -11.80
N CYS A 178 -19.74 20.96 -12.16
CA CYS A 178 -18.67 20.69 -13.13
C CYS A 178 -19.05 21.27 -14.51
N SER A 179 -18.31 22.27 -15.00
CA SER A 179 -18.65 22.96 -16.26
C SER A 179 -18.47 22.11 -17.53
N ASN A 180 -17.64 21.05 -17.50
CA ASN A 180 -17.17 20.40 -18.74
C ASN A 180 -17.49 18.90 -18.89
N HIS A 181 -17.89 18.17 -17.84
CA HIS A 181 -18.25 16.75 -17.93
C HIS A 181 -19.34 16.40 -16.91
N PRO A 182 -20.56 16.01 -17.34
CA PRO A 182 -21.60 15.59 -16.42
C PRO A 182 -21.22 14.25 -15.78
N CYS A 183 -21.11 14.22 -14.46
CA CYS A 183 -20.95 12.98 -13.72
C CYS A 183 -22.26 12.17 -13.80
N ILE A 184 -22.29 11.14 -14.64
CA ILE A 184 -23.52 10.35 -14.91
C ILE A 184 -23.98 9.58 -13.65
N HIS A 185 -23.04 9.00 -12.90
CA HIS A 185 -23.31 8.14 -11.74
C HIS A 185 -22.73 8.69 -10.43
N GLY A 186 -22.83 9.99 -10.21
CA GLY A 186 -22.21 10.58 -9.03
C GLY A 186 -22.39 12.07 -8.89
N LYS A 187 -21.61 12.65 -7.98
CA LYS A 187 -21.51 14.08 -7.76
C LYS A 187 -20.13 14.58 -8.15
N CYS A 188 -20.08 15.72 -8.82
CA CYS A 188 -18.84 16.45 -9.04
C CYS A 188 -18.35 17.02 -7.70
N THR A 189 -17.06 16.87 -7.43
CA THR A 189 -16.45 17.48 -6.24
C THR A 189 -15.02 17.93 -6.56
N LYS A 190 -14.50 18.85 -5.75
CA LYS A 190 -13.16 19.42 -5.91
C LYS A 190 -12.21 18.92 -4.83
N TYR A 191 -10.92 18.96 -5.15
CA TYR A 191 -9.89 18.76 -4.13
C TYR A 191 -9.74 20.01 -3.26
N ILE A 192 -9.67 19.82 -1.95
CA ILE A 192 -9.59 20.96 -1.02
C ILE A 192 -8.22 21.65 -1.03
N ASN A 193 -7.16 20.93 -1.43
CA ASN A 193 -5.79 21.44 -1.43
C ASN A 193 -5.33 21.96 -2.80
N ASP A 194 -6.23 22.03 -3.78
CA ASP A 194 -5.89 22.51 -5.11
C ASP A 194 -6.47 23.89 -5.38
N ALA A 195 -5.59 24.88 -5.52
CA ALA A 195 -5.96 26.25 -5.82
C ALA A 195 -6.51 26.43 -7.25
N ILE A 196 -6.19 25.51 -8.17
CA ILE A 196 -6.69 25.53 -9.55
C ILE A 196 -8.14 25.07 -9.61
N GLY A 197 -8.62 24.35 -8.59
CA GLY A 197 -9.98 23.85 -8.51
C GLY A 197 -10.21 22.60 -9.36
N THR A 198 -9.22 21.71 -9.47
CA THR A 198 -9.38 20.43 -10.19
C THR A 198 -10.53 19.64 -9.58
N THR A 199 -11.45 19.21 -10.43
CA THR A 199 -12.65 18.45 -10.04
C THR A 199 -12.53 16.98 -10.42
N PHE A 200 -13.36 16.15 -9.81
CA PHE A 200 -13.53 14.75 -10.18
C PHE A 200 -14.95 14.28 -9.86
N CYS A 201 -15.34 13.17 -10.47
CA CYS A 201 -16.62 12.53 -10.19
C CYS A 201 -16.49 11.56 -9.02
N ARG A 202 -17.21 11.85 -7.93
CA ARG A 202 -17.39 10.95 -6.80
C ARG A 202 -18.66 10.14 -7.01
N CYS A 203 -18.59 8.81 -6.93
CA CYS A 203 -19.76 7.96 -7.06
C CYS A 203 -20.80 8.25 -5.95
N ASN A 204 -22.09 8.07 -6.27
CA ASN A 204 -23.13 8.05 -5.24
C ASN A 204 -22.99 6.76 -4.43
N SER A 205 -23.14 6.89 -3.10
CA SER A 205 -23.22 5.77 -2.16
C SER A 205 -24.61 5.14 -2.16
#